data_AF-A0AA40F9F9-F1
#
_entry.id   AF-A0AA40F9F9-F1
#
_cell.length_a   1.000
_cell.length_b   1.000
_cell.length_c   1.000
_cell.angle_alpha   90.00
_cell.angle_beta   90.00
_cell.angle_gamma   90.00
#
_symmetry.space_group_name_H-M   'P 1'
#
loop_
_entity.id
_entity.type
_entity.pdbx_description
1 polymer ?
#
loop_
_entity_poly.entity_id
_entity_poly.type
_entity_poly.pdbx_seq_one_letter_code
_entity_poly.pdbx_strand_id
1 'polypeptide(L)'
;MGRFLLVPDDQLSKVQQAVAELGFSPADEDVLPSQYGSEMSGSTIRYHVVNHTAALGYGLVPKCRLAFLPLSWTGITLDEVVPILEDDGLSPPLPPSTLTVPLSAACAALARIAARQECSHGLRRIVLEQISGIVTYTPFDMSYEGDYMDIPPKSQPLSDAEVLEIEQAVAVVQGWKMREGEQWITDTLVDIFRGKKYYSKFPRNKAEIDGTAKL
;
A
#
# COMPACT_ATOMS: atom_id res chain seq x y z
N MET A 1 -17.07 5.57 -1.27
CA MET A 1 -15.77 5.70 -0.56
C MET A 1 -15.62 4.50 0.37
N GLY A 2 -14.53 3.74 0.23
CA GLY A 2 -14.24 2.56 1.07
C GLY A 2 -13.45 2.94 2.32
N ARG A 3 -13.75 2.33 3.46
CA ARG A 3 -12.99 2.43 4.70
C ARG A 3 -12.36 1.08 5.03
N PHE A 4 -11.05 1.08 5.29
CA PHE A 4 -10.28 -0.10 5.61
C PHE A 4 -9.74 0.02 7.03
N LEU A 5 -9.93 -1.03 7.82
CA LEU A 5 -9.46 -1.09 9.20
C LEU A 5 -8.57 -2.31 9.34
N LEU A 6 -7.35 -2.11 9.81
CA LEU A 6 -6.44 -3.18 10.19
C LEU A 6 -6.84 -3.69 11.58
N VAL A 7 -6.99 -5.00 11.71
CA VAL A 7 -7.47 -5.67 12.92
C VAL A 7 -6.47 -6.76 13.30
N PRO A 8 -6.04 -6.83 14.57
CA PRO A 8 -5.31 -7.99 15.07
C PRO A 8 -6.06 -9.28 14.79
N ASP A 9 -5.34 -10.29 14.32
CA ASP A 9 -5.92 -11.56 13.88
C ASP A 9 -6.79 -12.23 14.96
N ASP A 10 -6.37 -12.14 16.22
CA ASP A 10 -7.09 -12.67 17.40
C ASP A 10 -8.38 -11.90 17.73
N GLN A 11 -8.56 -10.71 17.16
CA GLN A 11 -9.71 -9.84 17.37
C GLN A 11 -10.70 -9.84 16.20
N LEU A 12 -10.36 -10.44 15.05
CA LEU A 12 -11.25 -10.48 13.89
C LEU A 12 -12.62 -11.08 14.19
N SER A 13 -12.68 -12.16 14.97
CA SER A 13 -13.94 -12.79 15.38
C SER A 13 -14.78 -11.89 16.29
N LYS A 14 -14.14 -11.16 17.21
CA LYS A 14 -14.81 -10.19 18.10
C LYS A 14 -15.38 -9.02 17.32
N VAL A 15 -14.62 -8.51 16.34
CA VAL A 15 -15.09 -7.45 15.44
C VAL A 15 -16.28 -7.94 14.62
N GLN A 16 -16.22 -9.14 14.07
CA GLN A 16 -17.34 -9.72 13.33
C GLN A 16 -18.60 -9.85 14.19
N GLN A 17 -18.45 -10.30 15.44
CA GLN A 17 -19.55 -10.38 16.40
C GLN A 17 -20.13 -8.99 16.71
N ALA A 18 -19.30 -8.01 17.05
CA ALA A 18 -19.74 -6.65 17.36
C ALA A 18 -20.48 -5.99 16.17
N VAL A 19 -19.99 -6.22 14.95
CA VAL A 19 -20.64 -5.71 13.73
C VAL A 19 -21.98 -6.43 13.46
N ALA A 20 -22.07 -7.73 13.77
CA ALA A 20 -23.32 -8.48 13.69
C ALA A 20 -24.35 -8.02 14.73
N GLU A 21 -23.92 -7.68 15.94
CA GLU A 21 -24.78 -7.08 17.00
C GLU A 21 -25.36 -5.73 16.56
N LEU A 22 -24.66 -4.99 15.69
CA LEU A 22 -25.14 -3.76 15.06
C LEU A 22 -26.08 -4.02 13.86
N GLY A 23 -26.38 -5.28 13.53
CA GLY A 23 -27.30 -5.68 12.47
C GLY A 23 -26.68 -5.78 11.08
N PHE A 24 -25.35 -5.76 10.97
CA PHE A 24 -24.66 -5.91 9.67
C PHE A 24 -24.21 -7.34 9.43
N SER A 25 -24.45 -7.84 8.21
CA SER A 25 -23.93 -9.13 7.74
C SER A 25 -22.73 -8.93 6.81
N PRO A 26 -21.73 -9.84 6.83
CA PRO A 26 -20.67 -9.85 5.83
C PRO A 26 -21.26 -9.92 4.41
N ALA A 27 -20.61 -9.24 3.47
CA ALA A 27 -20.98 -9.21 2.07
C ALA A 27 -20.17 -10.25 1.27
N ASP A 28 -20.91 -11.08 0.54
CA ASP A 28 -20.33 -12.04 -0.41
C ASP A 28 -19.83 -11.34 -1.68
N GLU A 29 -19.03 -12.05 -2.46
CA GLU A 29 -18.40 -11.50 -3.67
C GLU A 29 -19.42 -11.15 -4.76
N ASP A 30 -20.56 -11.84 -4.79
CA ASP A 30 -21.69 -11.54 -5.68
C ASP A 30 -22.38 -10.22 -5.32
N VAL A 31 -22.40 -9.86 -4.04
CA VAL A 31 -23.03 -8.64 -3.53
C VAL A 31 -22.06 -7.47 -3.57
N LEU A 32 -20.79 -7.74 -3.28
CA LEU A 32 -19.74 -6.74 -3.17
C LEU A 32 -18.44 -7.29 -3.78
N PRO A 33 -18.23 -7.12 -5.09
CA PRO A 33 -17.06 -7.68 -5.77
C PRO A 33 -15.77 -7.06 -5.22
N SER A 34 -14.70 -7.86 -5.22
CA SER A 34 -13.38 -7.40 -4.78
C SER A 34 -12.90 -6.23 -5.64
N GLN A 35 -12.66 -5.07 -5.02
CA GLN A 35 -12.17 -3.87 -5.70
C GLN A 35 -10.74 -3.53 -5.35
N TYR A 36 -10.27 -4.01 -4.20
CA TYR A 36 -8.96 -3.70 -3.66
C TYR A 36 -8.16 -4.99 -3.51
N GLY A 37 -6.85 -4.95 -3.75
CA GLY A 37 -6.00 -6.14 -3.62
C GLY A 37 -6.12 -6.80 -2.24
N SER A 38 -6.36 -5.98 -1.22
CA SER A 38 -6.60 -6.42 0.15
C SER A 38 -7.81 -7.37 0.30
N GLU A 39 -8.82 -7.23 -0.55
CA GLU A 39 -10.02 -8.07 -0.59
C GLU A 39 -9.82 -9.36 -1.39
N MET A 40 -8.89 -9.34 -2.35
CA MET A 40 -8.54 -10.51 -3.18
C MET A 40 -7.77 -11.59 -2.39
N SER A 41 -7.42 -11.32 -1.14
CA SER A 41 -6.74 -12.26 -0.26
C SER A 41 -7.66 -13.36 0.29
N GLY A 42 -8.98 -13.19 0.18
CA GLY A 42 -9.98 -14.06 0.82
C GLY A 42 -10.01 -13.97 2.35
N SER A 43 -9.11 -13.22 2.97
CA SER A 43 -9.00 -13.08 4.44
C SER A 43 -9.72 -11.84 4.98
N THR A 44 -10.23 -10.98 4.09
CA THR A 44 -10.86 -9.70 4.42
C THR A 44 -12.35 -9.88 4.64
N ILE A 45 -12.86 -9.39 5.77
CA ILE A 45 -14.29 -9.38 6.07
C ILE A 45 -14.87 -8.06 5.55
N ARG A 46 -15.82 -8.13 4.63
CA ARG A 46 -16.38 -6.97 3.93
C ARG A 46 -17.82 -6.74 4.34
N TYR A 47 -18.22 -5.48 4.43
CA TYR A 47 -19.58 -5.07 4.75
C TYR A 47 -20.02 -3.98 3.78
N HIS A 48 -21.28 -4.06 3.37
CA HIS A 48 -21.92 -3.02 2.58
C HIS A 48 -22.86 -2.23 3.49
N VAL A 49 -22.41 -1.06 3.93
CA VAL A 49 -23.16 -0.19 4.85
C VAL A 49 -23.97 0.80 4.03
N VAL A 50 -25.30 0.70 4.15
CA VAL A 50 -26.24 1.61 3.50
C VAL A 50 -26.71 2.64 4.52
N ASN A 51 -26.35 3.90 4.32
CA ASN A 51 -26.76 4.94 5.25
C ASN A 51 -28.16 5.47 4.91
N HIS A 52 -29.19 4.93 5.57
CA HIS A 52 -30.58 5.30 5.35
C HIS A 52 -30.96 6.71 5.86
N THR A 53 -30.14 7.37 6.69
CA THR A 53 -30.46 8.70 7.25
C THR A 53 -30.10 9.87 6.33
N ALA A 54 -29.33 9.64 5.27
CA ALA A 54 -28.93 10.68 4.32
C ALA A 54 -29.91 10.88 3.15
N ALA A 55 -31.05 10.19 3.13
CA ALA A 55 -32.01 10.19 2.03
C ALA A 55 -32.94 11.43 1.96
N LEU A 56 -32.65 12.52 2.69
CA LEU A 56 -33.53 13.69 2.78
C LEU A 56 -33.34 14.75 1.69
N GLY A 57 -32.49 14.52 0.69
CA GLY A 57 -32.41 15.43 -0.45
C GLY A 57 -31.57 14.85 -1.56
N TYR A 58 -32.20 14.52 -2.69
CA TYR A 58 -31.57 14.13 -3.95
C TYR A 58 -30.86 12.76 -3.97
N GLY A 59 -31.66 11.69 -3.86
CA GLY A 59 -31.59 10.54 -4.77
C GLY A 59 -30.41 9.56 -4.72
N LEU A 60 -29.36 9.79 -3.94
CA LEU A 60 -28.25 8.85 -3.78
C LEU A 60 -28.06 8.49 -2.31
N VAL A 61 -28.47 7.27 -1.94
CA VAL A 61 -28.17 6.71 -0.63
C VAL A 61 -26.65 6.50 -0.55
N PRO A 62 -25.92 7.13 0.41
CA PRO A 62 -24.50 6.94 0.53
C PRO A 62 -24.22 5.48 0.88
N LYS A 63 -23.56 4.78 -0.05
CA LYS A 63 -23.06 3.43 0.15
C LYS A 63 -21.62 3.53 0.64
N CYS A 64 -21.36 2.95 1.82
CA CYS A 64 -20.03 2.83 2.37
C CYS A 64 -19.59 1.37 2.34
N ARG A 65 -18.43 1.12 1.74
CA ARG A 65 -17.75 -0.18 1.81
C ARG A 65 -16.88 -0.14 3.05
N LEU A 66 -17.11 -1.09 3.97
CA LEU A 66 -16.29 -1.25 5.16
C LEU A 66 -15.58 -2.60 5.06
N ALA A 67 -14.27 -2.61 5.21
CA ALA A 67 -13.47 -3.83 5.12
C ALA A 67 -12.52 -3.93 6.32
N PHE A 68 -12.56 -5.08 6.99
CA PHE A 68 -11.66 -5.42 8.09
C PHE A 68 -10.61 -6.41 7.60
N LEU A 69 -9.36 -6.06 7.85
CA LEU A 69 -8.18 -6.73 7.32
C LEU A 69 -7.33 -7.29 8.46
N PRO A 70 -6.94 -8.57 8.41
CA PRO A 70 -5.99 -9.10 9.38
C PRO A 70 -4.67 -8.34 9.30
N LEU A 71 -4.08 -8.00 10.44
CA LEU A 71 -2.72 -7.45 10.49
C LEU A 71 -1.71 -8.42 9.87
N SER A 72 -1.85 -9.73 10.09
CA SER A 72 -0.99 -10.75 9.48
C SER A 72 -0.95 -10.71 7.96
N TRP A 73 -2.05 -10.27 7.32
CA TRP A 73 -2.13 -10.17 5.87
C TRP A 73 -1.15 -9.12 5.34
N THR A 74 -1.13 -7.94 5.98
CA THR A 74 -0.17 -6.87 5.65
C THR A 74 1.25 -7.25 6.05
N GLY A 75 1.40 -8.09 7.08
CA GLY A 75 2.68 -8.38 7.70
C GLY A 75 3.28 -7.17 8.42
N ILE A 76 2.50 -6.10 8.65
CA ILE A 76 2.90 -4.94 9.45
C ILE A 76 2.86 -5.32 10.94
N THR A 77 3.89 -4.94 11.69
CA THR A 77 3.96 -5.14 13.14
C THR A 77 3.74 -3.83 13.87
N LEU A 78 3.42 -3.90 15.17
CA LEU A 78 3.28 -2.71 16.02
C LEU A 78 4.57 -1.89 16.11
N ASP A 79 5.74 -2.52 15.96
CA ASP A 79 7.03 -1.82 15.94
C ASP A 79 7.27 -1.00 14.67
N GLU A 80 6.45 -1.21 13.64
CA GLU A 80 6.51 -0.49 12.36
C GLU A 80 5.51 0.66 12.27
N VAL A 81 4.61 0.82 13.25
CA VAL A 81 3.72 1.97 13.30
C VAL A 81 4.29 3.06 14.19
N VAL A 82 4.03 4.31 13.83
CA VAL A 82 4.53 5.49 14.55
C VAL A 82 3.36 6.34 15.00
N PRO A 83 3.48 7.04 16.15
CA PRO A 83 2.48 8.03 16.53
C PRO A 83 2.48 9.17 15.51
N ILE A 84 1.29 9.66 15.17
CA ILE A 84 1.14 10.90 14.41
C ILE A 84 1.51 12.04 15.37
N LEU A 85 2.55 12.80 15.03
CA LEU A 85 2.97 13.93 15.87
C LEU A 85 2.05 15.13 15.61
N GLU A 86 1.79 15.93 16.65
CA GLU A 86 0.85 17.07 16.59
C GLU A 86 1.24 18.13 15.54
N ASP A 87 2.50 18.12 15.07
CA ASP A 87 3.05 19.06 14.09
C ASP A 87 2.79 18.65 12.61
N ASP A 88 2.09 17.53 12.35
CA ASP A 88 1.74 17.07 10.99
C ASP A 88 0.70 17.97 10.27
N GLY A 89 0.40 19.16 10.81
CA GLY A 89 -0.47 20.17 10.18
C GLY A 89 -1.95 19.77 10.06
N LEU A 90 -2.36 18.65 10.66
CA LEU A 90 -3.73 18.15 10.62
C LEU A 90 -4.62 18.91 11.61
N SER A 91 -5.62 19.62 11.07
CA SER A 91 -6.69 20.26 11.86
C SER A 91 -8.05 19.62 11.55
N PRO A 92 -8.78 19.08 12.53
CA PRO A 92 -8.45 19.02 13.96
C PRO A 92 -7.35 17.97 14.29
N PRO A 93 -6.61 18.15 15.40
CA PRO A 93 -5.59 17.20 15.82
C PRO A 93 -6.21 15.82 16.08
N LEU A 94 -5.52 14.78 15.63
CA LEU A 94 -5.96 13.41 15.80
C LEU A 94 -5.78 12.97 17.27
N PRO A 95 -6.58 12.00 17.76
CA PRO A 95 -6.41 11.46 19.10
C PRO A 95 -4.96 11.00 19.35
N PRO A 96 -4.37 11.20 20.55
CA PRO A 96 -2.98 10.83 20.85
C PRO A 96 -2.65 9.35 20.67
N SER A 97 -3.68 8.49 20.66
CA SER A 97 -3.58 7.06 20.42
C SER A 97 -3.57 6.68 18.93
N THR A 98 -3.58 7.65 18.02
CA THR A 98 -3.63 7.40 16.59
C THR A 98 -2.23 7.07 16.09
N LEU A 99 -2.09 5.87 15.55
CA LEU A 99 -0.85 5.37 14.96
C LEU A 99 -0.99 5.38 13.44
N THR A 100 0.10 5.68 12.74
CA THR A 100 0.19 5.62 11.29
C THR A 100 1.30 4.68 10.85
N VAL A 101 1.26 4.25 9.60
CA VAL A 101 2.27 3.40 8.98
C VAL A 101 3.21 4.31 8.17
N PRO A 102 4.51 4.41 8.52
CA PRO A 102 5.50 5.10 7.71
C PRO A 102 5.53 4.54 6.28
N LEU A 103 5.88 5.38 5.31
CA LEU A 103 5.95 4.98 3.91
C LEU A 103 6.86 3.77 3.69
N SER A 104 8.01 3.73 4.37
CA SER A 104 8.95 2.61 4.30
C SER A 104 8.31 1.30 4.73
N ALA A 105 7.58 1.30 5.85
CA ALA A 105 6.86 0.14 6.35
C ALA A 105 5.70 -0.26 5.43
N ALA A 106 4.97 0.71 4.88
CA ALA A 106 3.91 0.45 3.89
C ALA A 106 4.48 -0.18 2.61
N CYS A 107 5.59 0.35 2.09
CA CYS A 107 6.26 -0.19 0.91
C CYS A 107 6.82 -1.59 1.17
N ALA A 108 7.44 -1.81 2.34
CA ALA A 108 7.93 -3.13 2.75
C ALA A 108 6.78 -4.14 2.88
N ALA A 109 5.64 -3.75 3.46
CA ALA A 109 4.44 -4.59 3.53
C ALA A 109 3.94 -5.01 2.14
N LEU A 110 3.85 -4.06 1.20
CA LEU A 110 3.50 -4.35 -0.18
C LEU A 110 4.53 -5.29 -0.85
N ALA A 111 5.82 -5.06 -0.65
CA ALA A 111 6.88 -5.92 -1.17
C ALA A 111 6.79 -7.36 -0.63
N ARG A 112 6.52 -7.52 0.68
CA ARG A 112 6.27 -8.83 1.31
C ARG A 112 5.04 -9.50 0.71
N ILE A 113 3.94 -8.77 0.52
CA ILE A 113 2.74 -9.31 -0.13
C ILE A 113 3.10 -9.78 -1.53
N ALA A 114 3.75 -8.94 -2.35
CA ALA A 114 4.15 -9.32 -3.71
C ALA A 114 5.00 -10.61 -3.72
N ALA A 115 5.99 -10.70 -2.83
CA ALA A 115 6.89 -11.86 -2.74
C ALA A 115 6.23 -13.16 -2.22
N ARG A 116 4.99 -13.09 -1.71
CA ARG A 116 4.19 -14.27 -1.33
C ARG A 116 3.28 -14.76 -2.46
N GLN A 117 3.12 -13.97 -3.53
CA GLN A 117 2.17 -14.24 -4.61
C GLN A 117 2.86 -14.74 -5.88
N GLU A 118 2.18 -15.64 -6.61
CA GLU A 118 2.60 -16.07 -7.94
C GLU A 118 2.53 -14.94 -8.98
N CYS A 119 3.31 -15.04 -10.07
CA CYS A 119 3.35 -14.05 -11.15
C CYS A 119 2.00 -13.75 -11.79
N SER A 120 1.19 -14.79 -12.00
CA SER A 120 -0.13 -14.71 -12.64
C SER A 120 -1.21 -14.21 -11.69
N HIS A 121 -0.93 -14.09 -10.40
CA HIS A 121 -1.92 -13.72 -9.42
C HIS A 121 -2.24 -12.22 -9.53
N GLY A 122 -3.52 -11.88 -9.73
CA GLY A 122 -3.98 -10.49 -9.92
C GLY A 122 -3.57 -9.56 -8.78
N LEU A 123 -3.53 -10.08 -7.54
CA LEU A 123 -3.04 -9.35 -6.36
C LEU A 123 -1.61 -8.84 -6.53
N ARG A 124 -0.72 -9.66 -7.10
CA ARG A 124 0.69 -9.28 -7.29
C ARG A 124 0.80 -8.08 -8.22
N ARG A 125 0.05 -8.09 -9.32
CA ARG A 125 0.01 -6.97 -10.26
C ARG A 125 -0.45 -5.68 -9.58
N ILE A 126 -1.55 -5.74 -8.83
CA ILE A 126 -2.10 -4.58 -8.10
C ILE A 126 -1.08 -4.03 -7.11
N VAL A 127 -0.43 -4.89 -6.34
CA VAL A 127 0.55 -4.49 -5.33
C VAL A 127 1.81 -3.89 -5.97
N LEU A 128 2.28 -4.43 -7.10
CA LEU A 128 3.40 -3.86 -7.84
C LEU A 128 3.04 -2.50 -8.48
N GLU A 129 1.82 -2.34 -8.96
CA GLU A 129 1.29 -1.04 -9.42
C GLU A 129 1.29 -0.01 -8.27
N GLN A 130 0.90 -0.43 -7.06
CA GLN A 130 0.95 0.44 -5.87
C GLN A 130 2.39 0.80 -5.46
N ILE A 131 3.32 -0.17 -5.45
CA ILE A 131 4.75 0.10 -5.21
C ILE A 131 5.27 1.08 -6.25
N SER A 132 4.96 0.87 -7.53
CA SER A 132 5.35 1.78 -8.60
C SER A 132 4.83 3.20 -8.35
N GLY A 133 3.57 3.36 -7.93
CA GLY A 133 3.02 4.67 -7.58
C GLY A 133 3.78 5.32 -6.43
N ILE A 134 4.01 4.61 -5.33
CA ILE A 134 4.78 5.12 -4.17
C ILE A 134 6.18 5.56 -4.59
N VAL A 135 6.88 4.71 -5.33
CA VAL A 135 8.26 4.92 -5.80
C VAL A 135 8.36 6.07 -6.79
N THR A 136 7.35 6.26 -7.63
CA THR A 136 7.37 7.31 -8.68
C THR A 136 6.98 8.68 -8.14
N TYR A 137 6.11 8.77 -7.14
CA TYR A 137 5.51 10.05 -6.74
C TYR A 137 5.96 10.56 -5.37
N THR A 138 6.56 9.71 -4.53
CA THR A 138 6.90 10.13 -3.17
C THR A 138 8.30 10.72 -3.01
N PRO A 139 9.35 10.20 -3.67
CA PRO A 139 10.70 10.73 -3.50
C PRO A 139 11.03 11.88 -4.46
N PHE A 140 10.18 12.16 -5.44
CA PHE A 140 10.36 13.23 -6.42
C PHE A 140 9.49 14.43 -6.04
N ASP A 141 10.03 15.63 -6.23
CA ASP A 141 9.28 16.85 -5.96
C ASP A 141 8.27 17.09 -7.09
N MET A 142 6.99 16.86 -6.79
CA MET A 142 5.89 17.03 -7.74
C MET A 142 5.31 18.45 -7.71
N SER A 143 5.94 19.41 -7.02
CA SER A 143 5.55 20.84 -7.02
C SER A 143 5.95 21.54 -8.33
N TYR A 144 5.57 20.95 -9.46
CA TYR A 144 5.83 21.55 -10.76
C TYR A 144 4.80 22.65 -11.05
N GLU A 145 5.22 23.92 -10.94
CA GLU A 145 4.42 25.10 -11.30
C GLU A 145 4.56 25.53 -12.78
N GLY A 146 5.19 24.71 -13.63
CA GLY A 146 5.48 25.04 -15.03
C GLY A 146 4.50 24.49 -16.05
N ASP A 147 4.66 24.90 -17.31
CA ASP A 147 3.96 24.32 -18.47
C ASP A 147 4.39 22.86 -18.71
N TYR A 148 3.45 22.04 -19.22
CA TYR A 148 3.68 20.63 -19.54
C TYR A 148 4.95 20.44 -20.39
N MET A 149 5.86 19.59 -19.91
CA MET A 149 7.04 19.19 -20.67
C MET A 149 6.67 18.11 -21.69
N ASP A 150 7.18 18.24 -22.91
CA ASP A 150 7.12 17.16 -23.90
C ASP A 150 7.88 15.94 -23.38
N ILE A 151 7.33 14.74 -23.62
CA ILE A 151 7.97 13.48 -23.20
C ILE A 151 9.28 13.33 -23.98
N PRO A 152 10.45 13.33 -23.30
CA PRO A 152 11.72 13.22 -23.99
C PRO A 152 11.88 11.84 -24.65
N PRO A 153 12.58 11.76 -25.81
CA PRO A 153 12.85 10.49 -26.46
C PRO A 153 13.77 9.62 -25.61
N LYS A 154 13.56 8.29 -25.62
CA LYS A 154 14.35 7.33 -24.80
C LYS A 154 15.87 7.37 -25.00
N SER A 155 16.34 7.87 -26.14
CA SER A 155 17.75 7.99 -26.46
C SER A 155 18.41 9.25 -25.88
N GLN A 156 17.62 10.18 -25.34
CA GLN A 156 18.13 11.36 -24.69
C GLN A 156 18.79 10.95 -23.37
N PRO A 157 20.07 11.30 -23.15
CA PRO A 157 20.70 11.08 -21.86
C PRO A 157 20.04 11.95 -20.80
N LEU A 158 20.00 11.45 -19.57
CA LEU A 158 19.57 12.24 -18.42
C LEU A 158 20.51 13.42 -18.22
N SER A 159 19.95 14.57 -17.87
CA SER A 159 20.67 15.74 -17.40
C SER A 159 21.26 15.51 -16.01
N ASP A 160 22.27 16.31 -15.63
CA ASP A 160 22.87 16.24 -14.30
C ASP A 160 21.85 16.48 -13.18
N ALA A 161 20.82 17.29 -13.44
CA ALA A 161 19.73 17.54 -12.49
C ALA A 161 18.85 16.30 -12.28
N GLU A 162 18.45 15.62 -13.36
CA GLU A 162 17.68 14.37 -13.28
C GLU A 162 18.47 13.26 -12.59
N VAL A 163 19.78 13.16 -12.86
CA VAL A 163 20.67 12.21 -12.18
C VAL A 163 20.76 12.51 -10.69
N LEU A 164 20.88 13.79 -10.31
CA LEU A 164 20.92 14.20 -8.91
C LEU A 164 19.61 13.86 -8.19
N GLU A 165 18.47 14.10 -8.83
CA GLU A 165 17.15 13.78 -8.27
C GLU A 165 16.97 12.26 -8.05
N ILE A 166 17.41 11.45 -9.01
CA ILE A 166 17.44 9.98 -8.86
C ILE A 166 18.32 9.56 -7.68
N GLU A 167 19.52 10.13 -7.53
CA GLU A 167 20.41 9.76 -6.43
C GLU A 167 19.89 10.25 -5.06
N GLN A 168 19.17 11.37 -5.00
CA GLN A 168 18.45 11.78 -3.80
C GLN A 168 17.33 10.80 -3.44
N ALA A 169 16.53 10.37 -4.42
CA ALA A 169 15.50 9.35 -4.23
C ALA A 169 16.10 8.01 -3.74
N VAL A 170 17.24 7.60 -4.32
CA VAL A 170 18.00 6.43 -3.87
C VAL A 170 18.46 6.59 -2.42
N ALA A 171 18.99 7.76 -2.03
CA ALA A 171 19.43 8.01 -0.67
C ALA A 171 18.28 7.93 0.35
N VAL A 172 17.09 8.44 -0.01
CA VAL A 172 15.88 8.31 0.83
C VAL A 172 15.55 6.85 1.08
N VAL A 173 15.52 6.02 0.03
CA VAL A 173 15.17 4.60 0.10
C VAL A 173 16.23 3.80 0.85
N GLN A 174 17.51 4.12 0.65
CA GLN A 174 18.62 3.51 1.41
C GLN A 174 18.56 3.86 2.90
N GLY A 175 17.98 5.01 3.26
CA GLY A 175 17.75 5.40 4.65
C GLY A 175 16.58 4.66 5.32
N TRP A 176 15.79 3.89 4.58
CA TRP A 176 14.66 3.15 5.15
C TRP A 176 15.14 2.02 6.05
N LYS A 177 14.56 1.94 7.25
CA LYS A 177 14.82 0.86 8.20
C LYS A 177 14.05 -0.39 7.77
N MET A 178 14.78 -1.40 7.29
CA MET A 178 14.24 -2.72 6.96
C MET A 178 14.40 -3.69 8.13
N ARG A 179 13.57 -4.72 8.17
CA ARG A 179 13.76 -5.83 9.11
C ARG A 179 14.97 -6.66 8.72
N GLU A 180 15.45 -7.47 9.66
CA GLU A 180 16.48 -8.47 9.38
C GLU A 180 16.04 -9.39 8.23
N GLY A 181 16.90 -9.56 7.23
CA GLY A 181 16.63 -10.36 6.04
C GLY A 181 15.75 -9.68 4.98
N GLU A 182 15.39 -8.40 5.15
CA GLU A 182 14.54 -7.66 4.19
C GLU A 182 15.28 -6.58 3.39
N GLN A 183 16.61 -6.53 3.50
CA GLN A 183 17.44 -5.59 2.75
C GLN A 183 17.24 -5.69 1.23
N TRP A 184 16.88 -6.88 0.74
CA TRP A 184 16.56 -7.13 -0.67
C TRP A 184 15.46 -6.22 -1.22
N ILE A 185 14.54 -5.73 -0.36
CA ILE A 185 13.48 -4.80 -0.75
C ILE A 185 14.11 -3.49 -1.19
N THR A 186 14.94 -2.89 -0.32
CA THR A 186 15.69 -1.66 -0.60
C THR A 186 16.57 -1.83 -1.83
N ASP A 187 17.32 -2.92 -1.92
CA ASP A 187 18.22 -3.17 -3.06
C ASP A 187 17.45 -3.28 -4.38
N THR A 188 16.31 -3.97 -4.37
CA THR A 188 15.44 -4.10 -5.55
C THR A 188 14.88 -2.74 -5.97
N LEU A 189 14.45 -1.91 -5.01
CA LEU A 189 13.94 -0.57 -5.30
C LEU A 189 15.03 0.33 -5.87
N VAL A 190 16.25 0.31 -5.29
CA VAL A 190 17.40 1.08 -5.81
C VAL A 190 17.74 0.69 -7.25
N ASP A 191 17.70 -0.61 -7.57
CA ASP A 191 17.89 -1.07 -8.95
C ASP A 191 16.79 -0.59 -9.90
N ILE A 192 15.56 -0.45 -9.40
CA ILE A 192 14.44 0.12 -10.16
C ILE A 192 14.64 1.62 -10.40
N PHE A 193 14.99 2.41 -9.37
CA PHE A 193 15.28 3.84 -9.51
C PHE A 193 16.38 4.11 -10.53
N ARG A 194 17.42 3.28 -10.56
CA ARG A 194 18.53 3.38 -11.50
C ARG A 194 18.24 2.79 -12.88
N GLY A 195 17.02 2.32 -13.13
CA GLY A 195 16.62 1.71 -14.40
C GLY A 195 17.31 0.37 -14.72
N LYS A 196 17.97 -0.26 -13.74
CA LYS A 196 18.65 -1.57 -13.90
C LYS A 196 17.66 -2.73 -13.91
N LYS A 197 16.52 -2.56 -13.27
CA LYS A 197 15.49 -3.60 -13.13
C LYS A 197 14.10 -3.00 -13.40
N TYR A 198 13.23 -3.80 -14.03
CA TYR A 198 11.82 -3.47 -14.18
C TYR A 198 11.00 -3.94 -12.98
N TYR A 199 9.89 -3.25 -12.66
CA TYR A 199 8.95 -3.67 -11.61
C TYR A 199 8.46 -5.12 -11.75
N SER A 200 8.35 -5.63 -12.99
CA SER A 200 7.96 -7.02 -13.27
C SER A 200 8.97 -8.06 -12.78
N LYS A 201 10.20 -7.64 -12.47
CA LYS A 201 11.32 -8.48 -11.98
C LYS A 201 11.51 -8.38 -10.46
N PHE A 202 10.52 -7.87 -9.73
CA PHE A 202 10.50 -7.93 -8.27
C PHE A 202 10.60 -9.40 -7.80
N PRO A 203 11.35 -9.73 -6.73
CA PRO A 203 11.46 -11.11 -6.26
C PRO A 203 10.10 -11.79 -5.96
N ARG A 204 10.06 -13.12 -6.17
CA ARG A 204 8.82 -13.91 -6.13
C ARG A 204 8.75 -14.92 -4.99
N ASN A 205 9.88 -15.26 -4.39
CA ASN A 205 9.99 -16.19 -3.29
C ASN A 205 11.35 -16.04 -2.62
N LYS A 206 11.52 -16.76 -1.52
CA LYS A 206 12.77 -16.79 -0.75
C LYS A 206 13.98 -17.26 -1.58
N ALA A 207 13.79 -18.19 -2.53
CA ALA A 207 14.91 -18.65 -3.36
C ALA A 207 15.44 -17.56 -4.30
N GLU A 208 14.58 -16.67 -4.81
CA GLU A 208 15.01 -15.51 -5.60
C GLU A 208 15.62 -14.40 -4.76
N ILE A 209 15.08 -14.20 -3.55
CA ILE A 209 15.63 -13.26 -2.58
C ILE A 209 17.05 -13.68 -2.19
N ASP A 210 17.26 -14.98 -1.93
CA ASP A 210 18.54 -15.54 -1.53
C ASP A 210 19.49 -15.80 -2.73
N GLY A 211 19.07 -15.50 -3.96
CA GLY A 211 19.86 -15.73 -5.18
C GLY A 211 20.11 -17.21 -5.51
N THR A 212 19.32 -18.12 -4.93
CA THR A 212 19.43 -19.58 -5.08
C THR A 212 18.50 -20.17 -6.13
N ALA A 213 17.63 -19.35 -6.72
CA ALA A 213 16.76 -19.75 -7.82
C ALA A 213 17.60 -20.17 -9.03
N LYS A 214 17.52 -21.45 -9.41
CA LYS A 214 18.06 -21.91 -10.69
C LYS A 214 17.19 -21.36 -11.83
N LEU A 215 17.87 -20.75 -12.81
CA LEU A 215 17.30 -20.30 -14.08
C LEU A 215 16.63 -21.44 -14.85
#